data_AF-F6IBT2-F1
#
_entry.id   AF-F6IBT2-F1
#
_cell.length_a   1.000
_cell.length_b   1.000
_cell.length_c   1.000
_cell.angle_alpha   90.00
_cell.angle_beta   90.00
_cell.angle_gamma   90.00
#
_symmetry.space_group_name_H-M   'P 1'
#
loop_
_entity.id
_entity.type
_entity.pdbx_description
1 polymer ?
#
loop_
_entity_poly.entity_id
_entity_poly.type
_entity_poly.pdbx_seq_one_letter_code
_entity_poly.pdbx_strand_id
1 'polypeptide(L)'
;MDSTNEAKPLKAVLNGRKYMAALKIDPIDVTTTGGLSARIDGIDPTNSDCLHGEILPSNPHSRVRWDLLGRARDNHDRCNLDMDSDEMRELAELAKRLGAPEA
;
A
#
# COMPACT_ATOMS: atom_id res chain seq x y z
N MET A 1 37.82 19.16 -33.95
CA MET A 1 36.38 18.85 -33.82
C MET A 1 36.26 17.35 -33.90
N ASP A 2 36.29 16.66 -32.77
CA ASP A 2 35.61 15.38 -32.60
C ASP A 2 35.60 15.05 -31.11
N SER A 3 34.44 15.16 -30.48
CA SER A 3 34.20 14.70 -29.13
C SER A 3 32.99 13.80 -29.20
N THR A 4 33.22 12.51 -29.44
CA THR A 4 32.23 11.44 -29.32
C THR A 4 31.78 11.38 -27.87
N ASN A 5 30.60 11.95 -27.62
CA ASN A 5 29.91 11.86 -26.35
C ASN A 5 29.25 10.48 -26.25
N GLU A 6 30.02 9.47 -25.83
CA GLU A 6 29.45 8.17 -25.48
C GLU A 6 28.57 8.32 -24.24
N ALA A 7 27.26 8.29 -24.46
CA ALA A 7 26.30 8.16 -23.38
C ALA A 7 26.50 6.80 -22.70
N LYS A 8 27.00 6.81 -21.46
CA LYS A 8 27.07 5.62 -20.62
C LYS A 8 25.66 5.05 -20.45
N PRO A 9 25.42 3.76 -20.73
CA PRO A 9 24.11 3.17 -20.51
C PRO A 9 23.77 3.27 -19.02
N LEU A 10 22.52 3.65 -18.73
CA LEU A 10 21.96 3.63 -17.38
C LEU A 10 22.08 2.20 -16.84
N LYS A 11 23.13 1.94 -16.06
CA LYS A 11 23.21 0.74 -15.22
C LYS A 11 22.12 0.93 -14.17
N ALA A 12 20.98 0.29 -14.39
CA ALA A 12 19.98 0.08 -13.36
C ALA A 12 20.67 -0.68 -12.21
N VAL A 13 21.09 0.07 -11.19
CA VAL A 13 21.46 -0.51 -9.90
C VAL A 13 20.15 -0.97 -9.28
N LEU A 14 19.77 -2.21 -9.57
CA LEU A 14 18.67 -2.92 -8.91
C LEU A 14 19.09 -3.19 -7.46
N ASN A 15 19.10 -2.14 -6.65
CA ASN A 15 19.15 -2.25 -5.20
C ASN A 15 17.84 -2.87 -4.73
N GLY A 16 17.77 -4.20 -4.64
CA GLY A 16 17.11 -5.00 -3.60
C GLY A 16 15.73 -4.62 -3.05
N ARG A 17 15.00 -3.69 -3.65
CA ARG A 17 13.65 -3.28 -3.25
C ARG A 17 12.81 -3.33 -4.51
N LYS A 18 12.01 -4.40 -4.63
CA LYS A 18 10.81 -4.37 -5.46
C LYS A 18 9.93 -3.26 -4.90
N TYR A 19 10.11 -2.02 -5.35
CA TYR A 19 9.09 -1.01 -5.22
C TYR A 19 7.96 -1.44 -6.15
N MET A 20 7.05 -2.25 -5.62
CA MET A 20 5.87 -2.72 -6.32
C MET A 20 4.89 -1.55 -6.31
N ALA A 21 4.56 -1.08 -7.51
CA ALA A 21 3.74 0.11 -7.70
C ALA A 21 2.31 -0.22 -7.25
N ALA A 22 1.86 0.41 -6.17
CA ALA A 22 0.47 0.33 -5.78
C ALA A 22 -0.40 1.08 -6.80
N LEU A 23 -1.49 0.44 -7.21
CA LEU A 23 -2.56 1.07 -7.96
C LEU A 23 -3.24 2.08 -7.05
N LYS A 24 -3.38 3.33 -7.50
CA LYS A 24 -4.11 4.37 -6.75
C LYS A 24 -5.62 4.14 -6.89
N ILE A 25 -6.33 4.35 -5.80
CA ILE A 25 -7.80 4.29 -5.73
C ILE A 25 -8.34 5.62 -5.21
N ASP A 26 -9.65 5.83 -5.35
CA ASP A 26 -10.33 6.89 -4.60
C ASP A 26 -10.15 6.60 -3.10
N PRO A 27 -9.69 7.58 -2.30
CA PRO A 27 -9.35 7.30 -0.91
C PRO A 27 -10.56 6.85 -0.08
N ILE A 28 -10.37 5.79 0.68
CA ILE A 28 -11.36 5.25 1.61
C ILE A 28 -10.94 5.64 3.02
N ASP A 29 -11.80 6.40 3.71
CA ASP A 29 -11.61 6.77 5.11
C ASP A 29 -12.26 5.70 6.01
N VAL A 30 -11.48 5.15 6.93
CA VAL A 30 -11.87 4.04 7.80
C VAL A 30 -11.38 4.27 9.22
N THR A 31 -12.01 3.63 10.19
CA THR A 31 -11.56 3.67 11.59
C THR A 31 -10.75 2.41 11.90
N THR A 32 -9.66 2.54 12.65
CA THR A 32 -8.91 1.39 13.15
C THR A 32 -9.63 0.76 14.34
N THR A 33 -9.36 -0.50 14.63
CA THR A 33 -9.86 -1.20 15.83
C THR A 33 -9.45 -0.49 17.13
N GLY A 34 -8.36 0.28 17.10
CA GLY A 34 -7.89 1.11 18.22
C GLY A 34 -8.52 2.51 18.33
N GLY A 35 -9.48 2.83 17.45
CA GLY A 35 -10.23 4.10 17.42
C GLY A 35 -9.55 5.26 16.70
N LEU A 36 -8.49 5.00 15.91
CA LEU A 36 -7.80 6.02 15.12
C LEU A 36 -8.45 6.14 13.74
N SER A 37 -8.38 7.31 13.10
CA SER A 37 -8.75 7.43 11.69
C SER A 37 -7.63 6.86 10.81
N ALA A 38 -7.98 6.24 9.70
CA ALA A 38 -7.05 5.78 8.69
C ALA A 38 -7.62 6.07 7.29
N ARG A 39 -6.72 6.18 6.32
CA ARG A 39 -7.06 6.44 4.92
C ARG A 39 -6.32 5.47 4.03
N ILE A 40 -7.04 4.73 3.22
CA ILE A 40 -6.50 3.79 2.23
C ILE A 40 -6.55 4.47 0.86
N ASP A 41 -5.44 4.50 0.15
CA ASP A 41 -5.33 5.20 -1.14
C ASP A 41 -4.63 4.37 -2.21
N GLY A 42 -4.36 3.09 -1.94
CA GLY A 42 -3.87 2.20 -2.98
C GLY A 42 -3.90 0.72 -2.65
N ILE A 43 -3.75 -0.08 -3.70
CA ILE A 43 -3.72 -1.54 -3.69
C ILE A 43 -2.47 -2.01 -4.44
N ASP A 44 -1.63 -2.80 -3.78
CA ASP A 44 -0.55 -3.58 -4.36
C ASP A 44 -0.97 -5.05 -4.46
N PRO A 45 -1.53 -5.49 -5.62
CA PRO A 45 -2.04 -6.85 -5.76
C PRO A 45 -0.92 -7.91 -5.82
N THR A 46 0.34 -7.52 -5.73
CA THR A 46 1.47 -8.45 -5.80
C THR A 46 2.06 -8.80 -4.43
N ASN A 47 1.45 -8.28 -3.36
CA ASN A 47 1.89 -8.41 -1.98
C ASN A 47 0.75 -8.90 -1.08
N SER A 48 1.05 -9.63 -0.02
CA SER A 48 0.05 -9.99 1.01
C SER A 48 -0.37 -8.77 1.83
N ASP A 49 0.54 -7.82 2.06
CA ASP A 49 0.26 -6.53 2.68
C ASP A 49 -0.19 -5.53 1.60
N CYS A 50 -1.26 -5.89 0.86
CA CYS A 50 -1.66 -5.25 -0.38
C CYS A 50 -2.30 -3.87 -0.20
N LEU A 51 -2.91 -3.56 0.94
CA LEU A 51 -3.60 -2.29 1.14
C LEU A 51 -2.60 -1.24 1.61
N HIS A 52 -2.55 -0.10 0.92
CA HIS A 52 -1.62 0.98 1.21
C HIS A 52 -2.39 2.23 1.65
N GLY A 53 -1.86 2.91 2.68
CA GLY A 53 -2.47 4.13 3.18
C GLY A 53 -1.72 4.74 4.34
N GLU A 54 -2.43 5.41 5.24
CA GLU A 54 -1.89 6.11 6.41
C GLU A 54 -2.90 6.14 7.57
N ILE A 55 -2.40 6.31 8.80
CA ILE A 55 -3.22 6.56 10.00
C ILE A 55 -3.24 8.07 10.24
N LEU A 56 -4.37 8.67 10.61
CA LEU A 56 -4.54 10.10 10.82
C LEU A 56 -4.72 10.45 12.31
N PRO A 57 -4.32 11.67 12.74
CA PRO A 57 -3.51 12.63 12.00
C PRO A 57 -2.04 12.16 11.99
N SER A 58 -1.44 11.99 10.82
CA SER A 58 -0.03 11.64 10.74
C SER A 58 0.79 12.61 9.90
N ASN A 59 2.08 12.58 10.18
CA ASN A 59 3.09 13.14 9.29
C ASN A 59 3.09 12.34 7.97
N PRO A 60 3.43 12.95 6.82
CA PRO A 60 3.46 12.30 5.49
C PRO A 60 4.42 11.11 5.36
N HIS A 61 5.10 10.72 6.44
CA HIS A 61 5.97 9.55 6.53
C HIS A 61 5.32 8.34 7.24
N SER A 62 4.09 8.45 7.77
CA SER A 62 3.40 7.36 8.47
C SER A 62 2.57 6.50 7.52
N ARG A 63 3.16 6.12 6.39
CA ARG A 63 2.52 5.17 5.48
C ARG A 63 2.45 3.81 6.14
N VAL A 64 1.27 3.23 6.16
CA VAL A 64 1.00 1.91 6.71
C VAL A 64 0.55 0.99 5.58
N ARG A 65 0.88 -0.28 5.73
CA ARG A 65 0.38 -1.35 4.88
C ARG A 65 -0.49 -2.27 5.69
N TRP A 66 -1.56 -2.74 5.07
CA TRP A 66 -2.44 -3.75 5.66
C TRP A 66 -2.65 -4.88 4.67
N ASP A 67 -2.95 -6.05 5.19
CA ASP A 67 -3.46 -7.14 4.36
C ASP A 67 -4.99 -7.04 4.17
N LEU A 68 -5.55 -8.03 3.46
CA LEU A 68 -6.99 -8.12 3.20
C LEU A 68 -7.85 -8.43 4.44
N LEU A 69 -7.23 -8.74 5.59
CA LEU A 69 -7.91 -8.88 6.88
C LEU A 69 -7.77 -7.60 7.72
N GLY A 70 -7.18 -6.54 7.17
CA GLY A 70 -6.97 -5.28 7.88
C GLY A 70 -5.84 -5.34 8.90
N ARG A 71 -4.96 -6.35 8.88
CA ARG A 71 -3.84 -6.45 9.83
C ARG A 71 -2.72 -5.51 9.41
N ALA A 72 -2.31 -4.61 10.31
CA ALA A 72 -1.29 -3.61 10.03
C ALA A 72 0.12 -4.23 10.07
N ARG A 73 0.90 -4.05 8.99
CA ARG A 73 2.27 -4.56 8.92
C ARG A 73 3.21 -3.72 9.77
N ASP A 74 4.03 -4.40 10.59
CA ASP A 74 5.07 -3.80 11.44
C ASP A 74 4.55 -2.66 12.36
N ASN A 75 3.27 -2.74 12.72
CA ASN A 75 2.57 -1.76 13.56
C ASN A 75 1.82 -2.46 14.70
N HIS A 76 1.36 -1.69 15.69
CA HIS A 76 0.57 -2.23 16.81
C HIS A 76 -0.82 -2.68 16.33
N ASP A 77 -1.39 -3.74 16.92
CA ASP A 77 -2.75 -4.22 16.62
C ASP A 77 -3.87 -3.17 16.67
N ARG A 78 -3.65 -2.05 17.39
CA ARG A 78 -4.59 -0.91 17.44
C ARG A 78 -4.65 -0.13 16.11
N CYS A 79 -3.70 -0.38 15.23
CA CYS A 79 -3.62 0.15 13.88
C CYS A 79 -4.35 -0.74 12.86
N ASN A 80 -4.86 -1.91 13.27
CA ASN A 80 -5.64 -2.77 12.39
C ASN A 80 -6.92 -2.07 11.94
N LEU A 81 -7.34 -2.30 10.71
CA LEU A 81 -8.54 -1.70 10.13
C LEU A 81 -9.79 -2.39 10.68
N ASP A 82 -10.84 -1.63 10.91
CA ASP A 82 -12.19 -2.16 11.03
C ASP A 82 -12.70 -2.54 9.62
N MET A 83 -12.92 -3.84 9.39
CA MET A 83 -13.30 -4.41 8.10
C MET A 83 -14.81 -4.65 7.97
N ASP A 84 -15.61 -4.22 8.95
CA ASP A 84 -17.03 -4.58 9.02
C ASP A 84 -17.92 -3.83 8.02
N SER A 85 -17.41 -2.74 7.42
CA SER A 85 -18.16 -1.95 6.44
C SER A 85 -18.23 -2.61 5.06
N ASP A 86 -19.31 -2.34 4.33
CA ASP A 86 -19.47 -2.84 2.95
C ASP A 86 -18.39 -2.32 2.00
N GLU A 87 -17.93 -1.08 2.19
CA GLU A 87 -16.84 -0.49 1.40
C GLU A 87 -15.51 -1.26 1.59
N MET A 88 -15.23 -1.74 2.80
CA MET A 88 -14.03 -2.56 3.06
C MET A 88 -14.16 -3.97 2.46
N ARG A 89 -15.37 -4.53 2.40
CA ARG A 89 -15.63 -5.80 1.70
C ARG A 89 -15.42 -5.65 0.21
N GLU A 90 -15.97 -4.59 -0.40
CA GLU A 90 -15.79 -4.27 -1.81
C GLU A 90 -14.31 -4.05 -2.16
N LEU A 91 -13.58 -3.33 -1.30
CA LEU A 91 -12.14 -3.14 -1.44
C LEU A 91 -11.38 -4.47 -1.45
N ALA A 92 -11.71 -5.38 -0.52
CA ALA A 92 -11.06 -6.69 -0.45
C ALA A 92 -11.37 -7.54 -1.68
N GLU A 93 -12.60 -7.51 -2.19
CA GLU A 93 -12.97 -8.18 -3.44
C GLU A 93 -12.25 -7.60 -4.65
N LEU A 94 -12.14 -6.27 -4.73
CA LEU A 94 -11.41 -5.58 -5.79
C LEU A 94 -9.94 -6.01 -5.77
N ALA A 95 -9.30 -6.01 -4.61
CA ALA A 95 -7.91 -6.44 -4.47
C ALA A 95 -7.70 -7.90 -4.92
N LYS A 96 -8.62 -8.81 -4.56
CA LYS A 96 -8.61 -10.21 -5.03
C LYS A 96 -8.75 -10.32 -6.55
N ARG A 97 -9.67 -9.54 -7.15
CA ARG A 97 -9.85 -9.49 -8.63
C ARG A 97 -8.59 -8.99 -9.35
N LEU A 98 -7.83 -8.12 -8.69
CA LEU A 98 -6.54 -7.61 -9.20
C LEU A 98 -5.38 -8.61 -9.01
N GLY A 99 -5.59 -9.71 -8.29
CA GLY A 99 -4.62 -10.78 -8.09
C GLY A 99 -3.91 -10.77 -6.73
N ALA A 100 -4.39 -9.98 -5.76
CA ALA A 100 -3.86 -10.00 -4.40
C ALA A 100 -3.92 -11.42 -3.81
N PRO A 101 -2.83 -11.93 -3.21
CA PRO A 101 -2.84 -13.24 -2.57
C PRO A 101 -3.80 -13.25 -1.38
N GLU A 102 -4.41 -14.41 -1.12
CA GLU A 102 -5.21 -14.59 0.09
C GLU A 102 -4.34 -14.41 1.34
N ALA A 103 -4.93 -13.82 2.39
CA ALA A 103 -4.28 -13.41 3.63
C ALA A 103 -4.27 -14.50 4.72
#